data_AF-A0A0B8QB65-F1
#
_entry.id   AF-A0A0B8QB65-F1
#
_cell.length_a   1.000
_cell.length_b   1.000
_cell.length_c   1.000
_cell.angle_alpha   90.00
_cell.angle_beta   90.00
_cell.angle_gamma   90.00
#
_symmetry.space_group_name_H-M   'P 1'
#
loop_
_entity.id
_entity.type
_entity.pdbx_description
1 polymer ?
#
loop_
_entity_poly.entity_id
_entity_poly.type
_entity_poly.pdbx_seq_one_letter_code
_entity_poly.pdbx_strand_id
1 'polypeptide(L)'
;MRLNGPKAAADNFEMRANLVIQDEEQKFAIEVKNGRMSSIEGYDVQNPHFSLSMERKTLDKLLTQQATMQQLIKSGEIQANGELEKLGELTAYLDNFEMYFNIIEPQDHSGYSVGYSSSGESPINR
;
A
#
# COMPACT_ATOMS: atom_id res chain seq x y z
N MET A 1 5.73 7.83 -1.16
CA MET A 1 5.12 6.79 -0.28
C MET A 1 3.61 6.87 -0.46
N ARG A 2 2.90 5.76 -0.74
CA ARG A 2 1.46 5.79 -1.07
C ARG A 2 0.53 5.44 0.10
N LEU A 3 0.99 4.79 1.16
CA LEU A 3 0.12 4.43 2.27
C LEU A 3 -0.45 5.68 2.96
N ASN A 4 -1.77 5.76 3.05
CA ASN A 4 -2.48 6.71 3.89
C ASN A 4 -2.48 6.21 5.34
N GLY A 5 -1.41 6.56 6.06
CA GLY A 5 -1.22 6.14 7.45
C GLY A 5 -2.35 6.57 8.41
N PRO A 6 -2.80 7.85 8.38
CA PRO A 6 -3.90 8.31 9.24
C PRO A 6 -5.20 7.52 9.02
N LYS A 7 -5.58 7.26 7.76
CA LYS A 7 -6.77 6.48 7.44
C LYS A 7 -6.63 5.03 7.93
N ALA A 8 -5.51 4.38 7.61
CA ALA A 8 -5.26 3.01 8.05
C ALA A 8 -5.22 2.88 9.59
N ALA A 9 -4.74 3.89 10.31
CA ALA A 9 -4.77 3.92 11.77
C ALA A 9 -6.18 4.11 12.33
N ALA A 10 -6.98 5.01 11.75
CA ALA A 10 -8.36 5.25 12.17
C ALA A 10 -9.23 3.99 12.02
N ASP A 11 -9.03 3.25 10.92
CA ASP A 11 -9.78 2.02 10.62
C ASP A 11 -9.17 0.77 11.29
N ASN A 12 -8.09 0.92 12.09
CA ASN A 12 -7.33 -0.17 12.72
C ASN A 12 -6.93 -1.28 11.73
N PHE A 13 -6.58 -0.90 10.50
CA PHE A 13 -6.21 -1.85 9.47
C PHE A 13 -4.87 -2.53 9.79
N GLU A 14 -4.88 -3.85 9.82
CA GLU A 14 -3.69 -4.68 9.98
C GLU A 14 -3.55 -5.68 8.82
N MET A 15 -2.33 -5.81 8.31
CA MET A 15 -1.98 -6.78 7.29
C MET A 15 -0.62 -7.37 7.60
N ARG A 16 -0.46 -8.67 7.33
CA ARG A 16 0.80 -9.43 7.44
C ARG A 16 0.89 -10.31 6.23
N ALA A 17 1.97 -10.19 5.46
CA ALA A 17 2.18 -10.97 4.26
C ALA A 17 3.65 -11.31 4.07
N ASN A 18 3.91 -12.44 3.40
CA ASN A 18 5.24 -12.77 2.91
C ASN A 18 5.29 -12.58 1.39
N LEU A 19 6.39 -12.00 0.90
CA LEU A 19 6.72 -11.94 -0.52
C LEU A 19 8.01 -12.71 -0.75
N VAL A 20 8.01 -13.64 -1.71
CA VAL A 20 9.18 -14.43 -2.10
C VAL A 20 9.50 -14.14 -3.56
N ILE A 21 10.74 -13.69 -3.82
CA ILE A 21 11.30 -13.50 -5.16
C ILE A 21 12.16 -14.73 -5.46
N GLN A 22 11.64 -15.61 -6.32
CA GLN A 22 12.14 -16.98 -6.49
C GLN A 22 13.52 -17.04 -7.17
N ASP A 23 13.77 -16.18 -8.15
CA ASP A 23 14.98 -16.14 -8.96
C ASP A 23 16.18 -15.48 -8.25
N GLU A 24 15.92 -14.68 -7.23
CA GLU A 24 16.95 -14.00 -6.42
C GLU A 24 17.10 -14.63 -5.02
N GLU A 25 16.34 -15.69 -4.72
CA GLU A 25 16.26 -16.33 -3.39
C GLU A 25 15.97 -15.33 -2.24
N GLN A 26 15.30 -14.22 -2.56
CA GLN A 26 14.95 -13.18 -1.60
C GLN A 26 13.55 -13.39 -1.05
N LYS A 27 13.36 -12.96 0.20
CA LYS A 27 12.04 -12.92 0.84
C LYS A 27 11.88 -11.67 1.68
N PHE A 28 10.63 -11.23 1.83
CA PHE A 28 10.27 -10.04 2.56
C PHE A 28 9.08 -10.31 3.47
N ALA A 29 9.25 -9.96 4.74
CA ALA A 29 8.17 -9.83 5.70
C ALA A 29 7.53 -8.45 5.55
N ILE A 30 6.25 -8.42 5.15
CA ILE A 30 5.49 -7.19 4.94
C ILE A 30 4.43 -7.08 6.04
N GLU A 31 4.44 -5.98 6.78
CA GLU A 31 3.45 -5.69 7.83
C GLU A 31 2.88 -4.29 7.66
N VAL A 32 1.55 -4.19 7.74
CA VAL A 32 0.82 -2.94 7.98
C VAL A 32 0.20 -3.01 9.37
N LYS A 33 0.49 -2.03 10.22
CA LYS A 33 -0.04 -1.94 11.58
C LYS A 33 0.07 -0.51 12.08
N ASN A 34 -0.91 -0.01 12.84
CA ASN A 34 -0.90 1.34 13.42
C ASN A 34 -0.60 2.45 12.38
N GLY A 35 -1.12 2.32 11.16
CA GLY A 35 -0.90 3.30 10.09
C GLY A 35 0.50 3.33 9.48
N ARG A 36 1.37 2.36 9.76
CA ARG A 36 2.68 2.21 9.09
C ARG A 36 2.72 0.93 8.25
N MET A 37 3.42 0.99 7.12
CA MET A 37 3.80 -0.18 6.32
C MET A 37 5.29 -0.38 6.44
N SER A 38 5.70 -1.62 6.71
CA SER A 38 7.09 -2.03 6.80
C SER A 38 7.33 -3.24 5.90
N SER A 39 8.55 -3.31 5.33
CA SER A 39 9.04 -4.43 4.56
C SER A 39 10.44 -4.76 5.08
N ILE A 40 10.67 -6.00 5.50
CA ILE A 40 11.93 -6.45 6.07
C ILE A 40 12.45 -7.63 5.26
N GLU A 41 13.59 -7.44 4.61
CA GLU A 41 14.26 -8.49 3.82
C GLU A 41 14.82 -9.59 4.73
N GLY A 42 14.71 -10.84 4.27
CA GLY A 42 15.30 -12.01 4.92
C GLY A 42 14.45 -12.62 6.04
N TYR A 43 13.30 -12.03 6.36
CA TYR A 43 12.39 -12.50 7.41
C TYR A 43 11.05 -12.95 6.84
N ASP A 44 10.37 -13.80 7.62
CA ASP A 44 8.96 -14.14 7.44
C ASP A 44 8.15 -13.55 8.60
N VAL A 45 6.93 -13.07 8.31
CA VAL A 45 5.97 -12.74 9.37
C VAL A 45 5.35 -14.02 9.95
N GLN A 46 5.07 -14.01 11.25
CA GLN A 46 4.30 -15.06 11.90
C GLN A 46 2.81 -14.94 11.54
N ASN A 47 2.19 -16.07 11.20
CA ASN A 47 0.78 -16.16 10.79
C ASN A 47 0.42 -15.12 9.72
N PRO A 48 1.04 -15.19 8.52
CA PRO A 48 0.70 -14.30 7.43
C PRO A 48 -0.76 -14.50 7.03
N HIS A 49 -1.45 -13.42 6.69
CA HIS A 49 -2.76 -13.51 6.05
C HIS A 49 -2.61 -14.15 4.67
N PHE A 50 -1.56 -13.79 3.94
CA PHE A 50 -1.23 -14.39 2.64
C PHE A 50 0.27 -14.38 2.35
N SER A 51 0.68 -15.24 1.42
CA SER A 51 2.03 -15.31 0.88
C SER A 51 1.98 -15.26 -0.64
N LEU A 52 2.85 -14.46 -1.23
CA LEU A 52 3.03 -14.34 -2.68
C LEU A 52 4.42 -14.84 -3.06
N SER A 53 4.51 -15.64 -4.12
CA SER A 53 5.77 -16.05 -4.72
C SER A 53 5.76 -15.78 -6.21
N MET A 54 6.81 -15.13 -6.71
CA MET A 54 6.95 -14.71 -8.10
C MET A 54 8.42 -14.51 -8.47
N GLU A 55 8.72 -14.31 -9.75
CA GLU A 55 10.04 -13.84 -10.20
C GLU A 55 10.14 -12.31 -10.14
N ARG A 56 11.37 -11.78 -10.10
CA ARG A 56 11.65 -10.33 -10.09
C ARG A 56 10.99 -9.60 -11.26
N LYS A 57 11.06 -10.19 -12.46
CA LYS A 57 10.44 -9.63 -13.67
C LYS A 57 8.91 -9.48 -13.54
N THR A 58 8.27 -10.38 -12.80
CA THR A 58 6.81 -10.36 -12.58
C THR A 58 6.43 -9.24 -11.63
N LEU A 59 7.23 -9.02 -10.58
CA LEU A 59 7.08 -7.87 -9.69
C LEU A 59 7.24 -6.55 -10.46
N ASP A 60 8.24 -6.45 -11.34
CA ASP A 60 8.48 -5.24 -12.13
C ASP A 60 7.30 -4.92 -13.06
N LYS A 61 6.71 -5.93 -13.74
CA LYS A 61 5.48 -5.76 -14.54
C LYS A 61 4.34 -5.19 -13.70
N LEU A 62 4.20 -5.65 -12.46
CA LEU A 62 3.15 -5.20 -11.55
C LEU A 62 3.39 -3.76 -11.09
N LEU A 63 4.62 -3.43 -10.69
CA LEU A 63 4.99 -2.07 -10.25
C LEU A 63 4.88 -1.04 -11.39
N THR A 64 5.21 -1.45 -12.61
CA THR A 64 5.09 -0.62 -13.83
C THR A 64 3.70 -0.65 -14.46
N GLN A 65 2.74 -1.35 -13.83
CA GLN A 65 1.34 -1.47 -14.28
C GLN A 65 1.18 -2.08 -15.69
N GLN A 66 2.15 -2.85 -16.17
CA GLN A 66 2.07 -3.56 -17.45
C GLN A 66 1.11 -4.74 -17.42
N ALA A 67 0.90 -5.33 -16.24
CA ALA A 67 -0.06 -6.41 -16.01
C ALA A 67 -0.67 -6.28 -14.62
N THR A 68 -1.91 -6.75 -14.47
CA THR A 68 -2.58 -6.75 -13.16
C THR A 68 -2.22 -7.98 -12.35
N MET A 69 -2.30 -7.87 -11.03
CA MET A 69 -2.12 -9.01 -10.11
C MET A 69 -3.02 -10.20 -10.50
N GLN A 70 -4.30 -9.93 -10.83
CA GLN A 70 -5.24 -11.00 -11.19
C GLN A 70 -4.86 -11.70 -12.50
N GLN A 71 -4.31 -10.96 -13.48
CA GLN A 71 -3.81 -11.56 -14.72
C GLN A 71 -2.61 -12.47 -14.45
N LEU A 72 -1.66 -12.01 -13.63
CA LEU A 72 -0.43 -12.75 -13.32
C LEU A 72 -0.68 -13.97 -12.42
N ILE A 73 -1.68 -13.91 -11.53
CA ILE A 73 -2.15 -15.10 -10.79
C ILE A 73 -2.79 -16.10 -11.75
N LYS A 74 -3.64 -15.65 -12.69
CA LYS A 74 -4.29 -16.52 -13.68
C LYS A 74 -3.30 -17.14 -14.67
N SER A 75 -2.23 -16.43 -15.04
CA SER A 75 -1.18 -16.97 -15.91
C SER A 75 -0.24 -17.93 -15.18
N GLY A 76 -0.31 -17.99 -13.85
CA GLY A 76 0.58 -18.81 -13.01
C GLY A 76 1.94 -18.16 -12.73
N GLU A 77 2.16 -16.91 -13.17
CA GLU A 77 3.38 -16.14 -12.88
C GLU A 77 3.46 -15.69 -11.42
N ILE A 78 2.32 -15.64 -10.71
CA ILE A 78 2.24 -15.39 -9.27
C ILE A 78 1.55 -16.57 -8.59
N GLN A 79 2.27 -17.20 -7.67
CA GLN A 79 1.71 -18.18 -6.75
C GLN A 79 1.23 -17.44 -5.51
N ALA A 80 -0.05 -17.59 -5.18
CA ALA A 80 -0.68 -16.87 -4.10
C ALA A 80 -1.38 -17.84 -3.15
N ASN A 81 -1.09 -17.75 -1.85
CA ASN A 81 -1.65 -18.62 -0.82
C ASN A 81 -2.24 -17.77 0.31
N GLY A 82 -3.37 -18.17 0.87
CA GLY A 82 -4.03 -17.48 1.99
C GLY A 82 -5.14 -16.51 1.58
N GLU A 83 -5.42 -15.53 2.44
CA GLU A 83 -6.52 -14.56 2.35
C GLU A 83 -6.14 -13.36 1.46
N LEU A 84 -6.27 -13.51 0.14
CA LEU A 84 -5.96 -12.44 -0.83
C LEU A 84 -6.93 -11.26 -0.79
N GLU A 85 -8.09 -11.41 -0.16
CA GLU A 85 -9.04 -10.32 0.06
C GLU A 85 -8.39 -9.18 0.86
N LYS A 86 -7.52 -9.52 1.83
CA LYS A 86 -6.76 -8.55 2.62
C LYS A 86 -5.82 -7.69 1.77
N LEU A 87 -5.26 -8.24 0.69
CA LEU A 87 -4.48 -7.44 -0.28
C LEU A 87 -5.37 -6.47 -1.05
N GLY A 88 -6.60 -6.87 -1.37
CA GLY A 88 -7.61 -5.98 -1.96
C GLY A 88 -7.97 -4.83 -1.02
N GLU A 89 -8.20 -5.12 0.26
CA GLU A 89 -8.45 -4.10 1.29
C GLU A 89 -7.33 -3.05 1.39
N LEU A 90 -6.05 -3.47 1.27
CA LEU A 90 -4.90 -2.56 1.29
C LEU A 90 -5.06 -1.41 0.28
N THR A 91 -5.65 -1.67 -0.89
CA THR A 91 -5.80 -0.66 -1.95
C THR A 91 -6.66 0.54 -1.52
N ALA A 92 -7.60 0.35 -0.58
CA ALA A 92 -8.41 1.43 -0.03
C ALA A 92 -7.60 2.42 0.84
N TYR A 93 -6.39 2.03 1.25
CA TYR A 93 -5.47 2.82 2.06
C TYR A 93 -4.25 3.30 1.26
N LEU A 94 -4.24 3.15 -0.07
CA LEU A 94 -3.19 3.70 -0.93
C LEU A 94 -3.69 4.97 -1.60
N ASP A 95 -3.04 6.08 -1.30
CA ASP A 95 -3.30 7.37 -1.94
C ASP A 95 -2.86 7.36 -3.41
N ASN A 96 -3.57 8.17 -4.18
CA ASN A 96 -3.17 8.61 -5.52
C ASN A 96 -2.78 10.07 -5.42
N PHE A 97 -1.62 10.42 -5.98
CA PHE A 97 -1.10 11.78 -5.94
C PHE A 97 -1.32 12.45 -7.28
N GLU A 98 -1.89 13.65 -7.25
CA GLU A 98 -1.99 14.50 -8.42
C GLU A 98 -0.60 15.00 -8.83
N MET A 99 -0.28 14.87 -10.12
CA MET A 99 1.02 15.28 -10.64
C MET A 99 1.21 16.79 -10.63
N TYR A 100 0.14 17.54 -10.90
CA TYR A 100 0.17 18.99 -11.07
C TYR A 100 -0.29 19.70 -9.79
N PHE A 101 0.52 19.61 -8.74
CA PHE A 101 0.32 20.43 -7.55
C PHE A 101 0.82 21.88 -7.79
N ASN A 102 0.19 22.86 -7.15
CA ASN A 102 0.62 24.27 -7.26
C ASN A 102 2.10 24.43 -6.82
N ILE A 103 2.90 25.19 -7.56
CA ILE A 103 4.32 25.40 -7.21
C ILE A 103 4.53 26.82 -6.64
N ILE A 104 3.93 27.82 -7.28
CA ILE A 104 4.11 29.25 -6.95
C ILE A 104 3.00 29.81 -6.06
N GLU A 105 1.87 29.11 -5.98
CA GLU A 105 0.74 29.44 -5.13
C GLU A 105 0.62 28.37 -4.02
N PRO A 106 0.12 28.74 -2.83
CA PRO A 106 -0.22 27.75 -1.82
C PRO A 106 -1.14 26.66 -2.38
N GLN A 107 -1.02 25.43 -1.87
CA GLN A 107 -2.05 24.44 -2.13
C GLN A 107 -3.34 24.91 -1.45
N ASP A 108 -4.47 24.71 -2.11
CA ASP A 108 -5.74 24.83 -1.41
C ASP A 108 -5.86 23.66 -0.41
N HIS A 109 -5.68 23.99 0.86
CA HIS A 109 -5.80 23.04 1.96
C HIS A 109 -7.24 23.00 2.52
N SER A 110 -8.23 23.65 1.90
CA SER A 110 -9.63 23.64 2.35
C SER A 110 -10.18 22.22 2.55
N GLY A 111 -9.82 21.28 1.66
CA GLY A 111 -10.24 19.87 1.74
C GLY A 111 -9.42 18.98 2.68
N TYR A 112 -8.25 19.43 3.15
CA TYR A 112 -7.33 18.65 4.00
C TYR A 112 -7.05 19.29 5.36
N SER A 113 -7.63 20.46 5.62
CA SER A 113 -7.52 21.15 6.90
C SER A 113 -8.32 20.41 7.95
N VAL A 114 -7.69 19.38 8.52
CA VAL A 114 -8.10 18.71 9.75
C VAL A 114 -7.72 19.51 10.99
N GLY A 115 -7.50 20.83 10.86
CA GLY A 115 -7.58 21.72 12.00
C GLY A 115 -8.96 21.51 12.60
N TYR A 116 -9.01 20.86 13.77
CA TYR A 116 -10.23 20.57 14.52
C TYR A 116 -10.89 21.87 15.00
N SER A 117 -11.31 22.72 14.09
CA SER A 117 -12.35 23.69 14.36
C SER A 117 -13.66 22.93 14.36
N SER A 118 -14.44 23.07 15.43
CA SER A 118 -15.83 22.61 15.48
C SER A 118 -16.70 23.22 14.38
N SER A 119 -16.21 24.24 13.66
CA SER A 119 -16.87 24.87 12.50
C SER A 119 -16.50 24.26 11.13
N GLY A 120 -15.49 23.39 11.04
CA GLY A 120 -15.04 22.82 9.76
C GLY A 120 -14.33 23.81 8.80
N GLU A 121 -13.98 25.02 9.26
CA GLU A 121 -13.29 26.02 8.46
C GLU A 121 -11.75 25.93 8.63
N SER A 122 -11.03 26.01 7.51
CA SER A 122 -9.56 26.04 7.49
C SER A 122 -9.00 27.36 8.02
N PRO A 123 -8.08 27.35 9.02
CA PRO A 123 -7.41 28.57 9.49
C PRO A 123 -6.49 29.22 8.44
N ILE A 124 -6.11 28.47 7.40
CA ILE A 124 -5.14 28.88 6.38
C ILE A 124 -5.80 29.71 5.27
N ASN A 125 -7.12 29.60 5.10
CA ASN A 125 -7.88 30.32 4.06
C ASN A 125 -8.65 31.54 4.62
N ARG A 126 -8.16 32.16 5.70
CA ARG A 126 -8.68 33.45 6.18
C ARG A 126 -8.01 34.64 5.49
#